data_AF-A0AA96N2F6-F1
#
_entry.id   AF-A0AA96N2F6-F1
#
_cell.length_a   1.000
_cell.length_b   1.000
_cell.length_c   1.000
_cell.angle_alpha   90.00
_cell.angle_beta   90.00
_cell.angle_gamma   90.00
#
_symmetry.space_group_name_H-M   'P 1'
#
loop_
_entity.id
_entity.type
_entity.pdbx_description
1 polymer ?
#
loop_
_entity_poly.entity_id
_entity_poly.type
_entity_poly.pdbx_seq_one_letter_code
_entity_poly.pdbx_strand_id
1 'polypeptide(L)'
;MRKIIKTKKDEKQNLHFKVFRFKIHPSDEQKQLINQTIGCCRFVYNYILNENIKSFEKTKKRYMETAAKKLLPGLKETFKWLSGSDSIALQASIEYQYEGFKKYKEQPKKELKKRAAKKCAEGYTPTAYDFKGHPTFKSKKNPVQSYTTKMTNHNI
;
A
#
# COMPACT_ATOMS: atom_id res chain seq x y z
N MET A 1 37.32 -5.33 -42.27
CA MET A 1 37.23 -5.29 -40.78
C MET A 1 36.25 -4.20 -40.37
N ARG A 2 35.06 -4.54 -39.85
CA ARG A 2 34.09 -3.55 -39.33
C ARG A 2 34.32 -3.38 -37.82
N LYS A 3 34.75 -2.19 -37.40
CA LYS A 3 34.83 -1.82 -35.97
C LYS A 3 33.41 -1.71 -35.43
N ILE A 4 33.06 -2.58 -34.48
CA ILE A 4 31.81 -2.46 -33.72
C ILE A 4 32.00 -1.34 -32.70
N ILE A 5 31.46 -0.16 -32.99
CA ILE A 5 31.40 0.95 -32.04
C ILE A 5 30.24 0.66 -31.08
N LYS A 6 30.56 0.26 -29.84
CA LYS A 6 29.55 0.14 -28.78
C LYS A 6 29.00 1.52 -28.48
N THR A 7 27.67 1.66 -28.44
CA THR A 7 27.03 2.94 -28.12
C THR A 7 26.97 3.12 -26.59
N LYS A 8 26.94 4.36 -26.08
CA LYS A 8 26.80 4.66 -24.62
C LYS A 8 25.58 3.99 -23.96
N LYS A 9 24.64 3.48 -24.75
CA LYS A 9 23.45 2.74 -24.29
C LYS A 9 23.79 1.30 -23.85
N ASP A 10 24.84 0.72 -24.42
CA ASP A 10 25.28 -0.67 -24.16
C ASP A 10 26.12 -0.79 -22.86
N GLU A 11 26.73 0.29 -22.39
CA GLU A 11 27.47 0.32 -21.11
C GLU A 11 26.55 0.38 -19.88
N LYS A 12 25.27 0.74 -20.05
CA LYS A 12 24.32 0.92 -18.94
C LYS A 12 23.76 -0.39 -18.36
N GLN A 13 24.27 -1.55 -18.78
CA GLN A 13 23.65 -2.86 -18.55
C GLN A 13 24.22 -3.72 -17.41
N ASN A 14 25.18 -3.28 -16.61
CA ASN A 14 25.70 -4.11 -15.50
C ASN A 14 25.82 -3.36 -14.16
N LEU A 15 24.73 -2.73 -13.70
CA LEU A 15 24.65 -2.32 -12.30
C LEU A 15 24.18 -3.52 -11.45
N HIS A 16 25.13 -4.22 -10.82
CA HIS A 16 24.82 -5.20 -9.79
C HIS A 16 24.44 -4.47 -8.49
N PHE A 17 23.14 -4.37 -8.23
CA PHE A 17 22.64 -3.88 -6.94
C PHE A 17 22.93 -4.93 -5.86
N LYS A 18 23.87 -4.63 -4.96
CA LYS A 18 24.07 -5.42 -3.74
C LYS A 18 22.96 -5.06 -2.75
N VAL A 19 22.19 -6.05 -2.32
CA VAL A 19 21.12 -5.88 -1.32
C VAL A 19 21.60 -6.48 -0.01
N PHE A 20 21.60 -5.68 1.05
CA PHE A 20 21.94 -6.14 2.39
C PHE A 20 20.67 -6.36 3.20
N ARG A 21 20.62 -7.46 3.95
CA ARG A 21 19.53 -7.77 4.88
C ARG A 21 20.08 -7.74 6.30
N PHE A 22 19.67 -6.75 7.08
CA PHE A 22 20.05 -6.61 8.47
C PHE A 22 18.91 -7.04 9.40
N LYS A 23 19.25 -7.66 10.52
CA LYS A 23 18.30 -7.87 11.63
C LYS A 23 18.40 -6.67 12.56
N ILE A 24 17.29 -5.99 12.78
CA ILE A 24 17.20 -4.92 13.77
C ILE A 24 16.81 -5.51 15.13
N HIS A 25 17.41 -4.99 16.19
CA HIS A 25 17.10 -5.33 17.58
C HIS A 25 16.56 -4.06 18.26
N PRO A 26 15.26 -3.75 18.09
CA PRO A 26 14.70 -2.51 18.60
C PRO A 26 14.63 -2.51 20.14
N SER A 27 14.82 -1.34 20.75
CA SER A 27 14.47 -1.08 22.15
C SER A 27 12.96 -1.19 22.35
N ASP A 28 12.50 -1.25 23.61
CA ASP A 28 11.06 -1.36 23.88
C ASP A 28 10.27 -0.14 23.41
N GLU A 29 10.84 1.06 23.53
CA GLU A 29 10.27 2.29 22.97
C GLU A 29 10.15 2.22 21.43
N GLN A 30 11.20 1.72 20.76
CA GLN A 30 11.19 1.54 19.31
C GLN A 30 10.14 0.51 18.88
N LYS A 31 9.99 -0.61 19.60
CA LYS A 31 8.93 -1.60 19.35
C LYS A 31 7.55 -0.95 19.47
N GLN A 32 7.33 -0.15 20.50
CA GLN A 32 6.07 0.55 20.70
C GLN A 32 5.78 1.51 19.55
N LEU A 33 6.76 2.33 19.15
CA LEU A 33 6.62 3.28 18.04
C LEU A 33 6.34 2.58 16.70
N ILE A 34 7.05 1.48 16.41
CA ILE A 34 6.84 0.67 15.21
C ILE A 34 5.42 0.11 15.20
N ASN A 35 4.98 -0.51 16.30
CA ASN A 35 3.64 -1.09 16.41
C ASN A 35 2.54 -0.04 16.30
N GLN A 36 2.73 1.13 16.91
CA GLN A 36 1.81 2.25 16.79
C GLN A 36 1.74 2.75 15.35
N THR A 37 2.88 2.93 14.68
CA THR A 37 2.95 3.41 13.29
C THR A 37 2.26 2.43 12.34
N ILE A 38 2.55 1.13 12.46
CA ILE A 38 1.87 0.07 11.69
C ILE A 38 0.36 0.12 11.93
N GLY A 39 -0.06 0.24 13.19
CA GLY A 39 -1.47 0.32 13.59
C GLY A 39 -2.18 1.51 12.95
N CYS A 40 -1.56 2.68 12.98
CA CYS A 40 -2.09 3.91 12.41
C CYS A 40 -2.13 3.86 10.88
N CYS A 41 -1.08 3.40 10.22
CA CYS A 41 -1.06 3.20 8.75
C CYS A 41 -2.16 2.22 8.31
N ARG A 42 -2.38 1.14 9.07
CA ARG A 42 -3.46 0.18 8.82
C ARG A 42 -4.83 0.83 8.95
N PHE A 43 -5.03 1.64 9.98
CA PHE A 43 -6.27 2.37 10.19
C PHE A 43 -6.54 3.34 9.03
N VAL A 44 -5.58 4.20 8.69
CA VAL A 44 -5.72 5.19 7.60
C VAL A 44 -6.02 4.49 6.26
N TYR A 45 -5.29 3.42 5.94
CA TYR A 45 -5.55 2.63 4.74
C TYR A 45 -7.00 2.12 4.71
N ASN A 46 -7.48 1.53 5.80
CA ASN A 46 -8.82 0.98 5.90
C ASN A 46 -9.90 2.06 5.86
N TYR A 47 -9.65 3.20 6.51
CA TYR A 47 -10.55 4.35 6.50
C TYR A 47 -10.75 4.88 5.08
N ILE A 48 -9.65 5.12 4.34
CA ILE A 48 -9.72 5.59 2.95
C ILE A 48 -10.31 4.55 2.01
N LEU A 49 -10.07 3.25 2.24
CA LEU A 49 -10.75 2.18 1.51
C LEU A 49 -12.27 2.25 1.70
N ASN A 50 -12.73 2.45 2.94
CA ASN A 50 -14.15 2.60 3.25
C ASN A 50 -14.77 3.83 2.58
N GLU A 51 -14.08 4.97 2.61
CA GLU A 51 -14.55 6.18 1.93
C GLU A 51 -14.62 6.02 0.40
N ASN A 52 -13.66 5.30 -0.20
CA ASN A 52 -13.72 4.93 -1.61
C ASN A 52 -14.95 4.08 -1.94
N ILE A 53 -15.29 3.12 -1.08
CA ILE A 53 -16.46 2.25 -1.27
C ILE A 53 -17.74 3.10 -1.23
N LYS A 54 -17.92 3.92 -0.19
CA LYS A 54 -19.08 4.83 -0.06
C LYS A 54 -19.19 5.80 -1.24
N SER A 55 -18.07 6.38 -1.66
CA SER A 55 -18.03 7.33 -2.79
C SER A 55 -18.44 6.65 -4.09
N PHE A 56 -17.97 5.42 -4.31
CA PHE A 56 -18.30 4.64 -5.50
C PHE A 56 -19.76 4.19 -5.51
N GLU A 57 -20.33 3.80 -4.38
CA GLU A 57 -21.76 3.46 -4.26
C GLU A 57 -22.66 4.62 -4.68
N LYS A 58 -22.34 5.84 -4.22
CA LYS A 58 -23.13 7.06 -4.47
C LYS A 58 -22.92 7.66 -5.86
N THR A 59 -21.67 7.75 -6.31
CA THR A 59 -21.31 8.56 -7.50
C THR A 59 -20.75 7.74 -8.66
N LYS A 60 -20.51 6.44 -8.45
CA LYS A 60 -19.76 5.54 -9.35
C LYS A 60 -18.34 6.04 -9.67
N LYS A 61 -17.82 6.99 -8.89
CA LYS A 61 -16.45 7.50 -8.96
C LYS A 61 -15.72 7.20 -7.66
N ARG A 62 -14.39 7.11 -7.72
CA ARG A 62 -13.56 6.96 -6.52
C ARG A 62 -13.39 8.31 -5.83
N TYR A 63 -13.13 8.25 -4.53
CA TYR A 63 -12.65 9.40 -3.79
C TYR A 63 -11.29 9.84 -4.34
N MET A 64 -11.01 11.14 -4.32
CA MET A 64 -9.78 11.69 -4.90
C MET A 64 -8.61 11.53 -3.93
N GLU A 65 -7.43 11.14 -4.42
CA GLU A 65 -6.25 10.95 -3.58
C GLU A 65 -5.83 12.24 -2.86
N THR A 66 -5.86 13.37 -3.56
CA THR A 66 -5.54 14.67 -2.98
C THR A 66 -6.51 15.04 -1.85
N ALA A 67 -7.80 14.71 -2.00
CA ALA A 67 -8.79 14.89 -0.95
C ALA A 67 -8.53 13.97 0.24
N ALA A 68 -8.13 12.70 0.01
CA ALA A 68 -7.75 11.77 1.07
C ALA A 68 -6.57 12.27 1.90
N LYS A 69 -5.54 12.83 1.25
CA LYS A 69 -4.39 13.44 1.94
C LYS A 69 -4.83 14.68 2.75
N LYS A 70 -5.72 15.52 2.20
CA LYS A 70 -6.28 16.71 2.90
C LYS A 70 -7.18 16.36 4.08
N LEU A 71 -7.74 15.15 4.14
CA LEU A 71 -8.53 14.68 5.28
C LEU A 71 -7.67 14.30 6.50
N LEU A 72 -6.39 13.99 6.27
CA LEU A 72 -5.51 13.46 7.31
C LEU A 72 -5.34 14.39 8.54
N PRO A 73 -5.23 15.73 8.41
CA PRO A 73 -5.23 16.64 9.55
C PRO A 73 -6.50 16.53 10.41
N GLY A 74 -7.69 16.57 9.80
CA GLY A 74 -8.96 16.41 10.52
C GLY A 74 -9.12 15.04 11.18
N LEU A 75 -8.57 13.98 10.56
CA LEU A 75 -8.50 12.66 11.20
C LEU A 75 -7.60 12.67 12.44
N LYS A 76 -6.49 13.41 12.43
CA LYS A 76 -5.60 13.53 13.60
C LYS A 76 -6.24 14.31 14.75
N GLU A 77 -7.05 15.31 14.44
CA GLU A 77 -7.86 16.04 15.42
C GLU A 77 -8.92 15.14 16.05
N THR A 78 -9.64 14.39 15.21
CA THR A 78 -10.69 13.45 15.67
C THR A 78 -10.11 12.30 16.48
N PHE A 79 -8.97 11.77 16.03
CA PHE A 79 -8.32 10.59 16.60
C PHE A 79 -6.93 10.96 17.10
N LYS A 80 -6.84 11.55 18.30
CA LYS A 80 -5.57 12.06 18.87
C LYS A 80 -4.41 11.06 18.85
N TRP A 81 -4.69 9.76 18.95
CA TRP A 81 -3.68 8.70 18.91
C TRP A 81 -2.96 8.55 17.54
N LEU A 82 -3.56 9.04 16.44
CA LEU A 82 -2.93 9.11 15.11
C LEU A 82 -1.78 10.10 15.05
N SER A 83 -1.79 11.12 15.91
CA SER A 83 -0.76 12.16 15.93
C SER A 83 0.61 11.65 16.41
N GLY A 84 0.64 10.55 17.16
CA GLY A 84 1.88 9.92 17.62
C GLY A 84 2.60 9.07 16.57
N SER A 85 2.13 9.04 15.32
CA SER A 85 2.76 8.31 14.21
C SER A 85 3.36 9.24 13.16
N ASP A 86 4.40 8.76 12.48
CA ASP A 86 5.05 9.48 11.38
C ASP A 86 4.03 9.87 10.30
N SER A 87 3.90 11.18 10.09
CA SER A 87 3.01 11.77 9.08
C SER A 87 3.28 11.25 7.67
N ILE A 88 4.54 10.94 7.34
CA ILE A 88 4.95 10.48 6.02
C ILE A 88 4.57 9.02 5.83
N ALA A 89 4.69 8.20 6.88
CA ALA A 89 4.16 6.83 6.88
C ALA A 89 2.62 6.81 6.70
N LEU A 90 1.89 7.75 7.30
CA LEU A 90 0.45 7.88 7.11
C LEU A 90 0.11 8.27 5.67
N GLN A 91 0.81 9.25 5.08
CA GLN A 91 0.61 9.64 3.68
C GLN A 91 0.95 8.51 2.72
N ALA A 92 2.05 7.80 2.95
CA ALA A 92 2.44 6.63 2.16
C ALA A 92 1.37 5.52 2.23
N SER A 93 0.70 5.34 3.38
CA SER A 93 -0.40 4.37 3.49
C SER A 93 -1.58 4.69 2.57
N ILE A 94 -1.87 5.98 2.35
CA ILE A 94 -2.87 6.45 1.39
C ILE A 94 -2.39 6.13 -0.03
N GLU A 95 -1.16 6.51 -0.37
CA GLU A 95 -0.58 6.26 -1.70
C GLU A 95 -0.62 4.77 -2.07
N TYR A 96 -0.23 3.88 -1.16
CA TYR A 96 -0.31 2.43 -1.38
C TYR A 96 -1.72 1.94 -1.68
N GLN A 97 -2.73 2.55 -1.09
CA GLN A 97 -4.11 2.19 -1.37
C GLN A 97 -4.48 2.55 -2.80
N TYR A 98 -4.15 3.77 -3.23
CA TYR A 98 -4.44 4.25 -4.59
C TYR A 98 -3.63 3.50 -5.65
N GLU A 99 -2.36 3.23 -5.40
CA GLU A 99 -1.51 2.40 -6.25
C GLU A 99 -2.07 0.98 -6.39
N GLY A 100 -2.55 0.38 -5.29
CA GLY A 100 -3.17 -0.94 -5.32
C GLY A 100 -4.37 -0.98 -6.25
N PHE A 101 -5.23 0.05 -6.21
CA PHE A 101 -6.34 0.17 -7.15
C PHE A 101 -5.89 0.42 -8.59
N LYS A 102 -4.86 1.24 -8.80
CA LYS A 102 -4.30 1.51 -10.13
C LYS A 102 -3.81 0.21 -10.76
N LYS A 103 -2.99 -0.56 -10.03
CA LYS A 103 -2.50 -1.88 -10.42
C LYS A 103 -3.64 -2.85 -10.72
N TYR A 104 -4.69 -2.88 -9.89
CA TYR A 104 -5.87 -3.70 -10.15
C TYR A 104 -6.61 -3.31 -11.43
N LYS A 105 -6.71 -2.02 -11.74
CA LYS A 105 -7.35 -1.53 -12.97
C LYS A 105 -6.54 -1.89 -14.22
N GLU A 106 -5.22 -1.83 -14.12
CA GLU A 106 -4.28 -2.14 -15.21
C GLU A 106 -4.09 -3.64 -15.45
N GLN A 107 -4.59 -4.51 -14.56
CA GLN A 107 -4.48 -5.95 -14.75
C GLN A 107 -5.21 -6.41 -16.02
N PRO A 108 -4.52 -7.09 -16.96
CA PRO A 108 -5.10 -7.48 -18.24
C PRO A 108 -6.16 -8.58 -18.10
N LYS A 109 -6.01 -9.45 -17.09
CA LYS A 109 -6.98 -10.48 -16.73
C LYS A 109 -7.23 -10.43 -15.24
N LYS A 110 -8.49 -10.23 -14.85
CA LYS A 110 -8.92 -10.23 -13.45
C LYS A 110 -9.32 -11.64 -13.06
N GLU A 111 -8.40 -12.33 -12.40
CA GLU A 111 -8.64 -13.68 -11.90
C GLU A 111 -9.37 -13.65 -10.55
N LEU A 112 -10.23 -14.63 -10.30
CA LEU A 112 -10.82 -14.84 -8.99
C LEU A 112 -9.81 -15.45 -8.01
N LYS A 113 -9.94 -15.12 -6.73
CA LYS A 113 -9.27 -15.83 -5.64
C LYS A 113 -9.78 -17.27 -5.61
N LYS A 114 -8.90 -18.25 -5.36
CA LYS A 114 -9.24 -19.69 -5.34
C LYS A 114 -10.49 -20.00 -4.50
N ARG A 115 -10.58 -19.39 -3.31
CA ARG A 115 -11.74 -19.53 -2.41
C ARG A 115 -13.05 -19.05 -3.02
N ALA A 116 -13.02 -17.97 -3.81
CA ALA A 116 -14.20 -17.40 -4.43
C ALA A 116 -14.62 -18.21 -5.65
N ALA A 117 -13.65 -18.68 -6.45
CA ALA A 117 -13.90 -19.59 -7.57
C ALA A 117 -14.61 -20.89 -7.11
N LYS A 118 -14.20 -21.46 -5.97
CA LYS A 118 -14.89 -22.62 -5.37
C LYS A 118 -16.36 -22.29 -5.05
N LYS A 119 -16.61 -21.17 -4.38
CA LYS A 119 -17.98 -20.75 -4.04
C LYS A 119 -18.84 -20.48 -5.28
N CYS A 120 -18.24 -19.99 -6.37
CA CYS A 120 -18.98 -19.78 -7.62
C CYS A 120 -19.52 -21.10 -8.18
N ALA A 121 -18.82 -22.23 -7.99
CA ALA A 121 -19.32 -23.56 -8.34
C ALA A 121 -20.52 -23.99 -7.46
N GLU A 122 -20.67 -23.39 -6.28
CA GLU A 122 -21.80 -23.58 -5.35
C GLU A 122 -22.92 -22.53 -5.55
N GLY A 123 -22.88 -21.75 -6.64
CA GLY A 123 -23.91 -20.76 -7.00
C GLY A 123 -23.68 -19.33 -6.48
N TYR A 124 -22.52 -19.04 -5.89
CA TYR A 124 -22.19 -17.69 -5.41
C TYR A 124 -21.83 -16.73 -6.55
N THR A 125 -22.42 -15.53 -6.55
CA THR A 125 -22.02 -14.45 -7.47
C THR A 125 -20.84 -13.65 -6.90
N PRO A 126 -19.69 -13.59 -7.58
CA PRO A 126 -18.50 -12.92 -7.06
C PRO A 126 -18.63 -11.39 -7.06
N THR A 127 -18.09 -10.77 -6.02
CA THR A 127 -17.99 -9.32 -5.86
C THR A 127 -16.63 -8.80 -6.32
N ALA A 128 -16.45 -7.48 -6.41
CA ALA A 128 -15.16 -6.86 -6.72
C ALA A 128 -14.03 -7.33 -5.78
N TYR A 129 -14.34 -7.67 -4.52
CA TYR A 129 -13.37 -8.14 -3.52
C TYR A 129 -12.89 -9.58 -3.73
N ASP A 130 -13.57 -10.35 -4.58
CA ASP A 130 -13.24 -11.72 -4.88
C ASP A 130 -12.15 -11.86 -5.94
N PHE A 131 -11.87 -10.78 -6.67
CA PHE A 131 -10.81 -10.73 -7.66
C PHE A 131 -9.43 -10.54 -6.99
N LYS A 132 -8.42 -11.21 -7.53
CA LYS A 132 -7.03 -11.04 -7.15
C LYS A 132 -6.60 -9.61 -7.46
N GLY A 133 -5.72 -9.06 -6.63
CA GLY A 133 -5.20 -7.69 -6.78
C GLY A 133 -6.16 -6.57 -6.37
N HIS A 134 -7.47 -6.82 -6.26
CA HIS A 134 -8.38 -5.82 -5.72
C HIS A 134 -7.96 -5.44 -4.29
N PRO A 135 -7.82 -4.13 -3.97
CA PRO A 135 -7.52 -3.69 -2.61
C PRO A 135 -8.53 -4.21 -1.58
N THR A 136 -8.04 -4.66 -0.43
CA THR A 136 -8.91 -5.22 0.62
C THR A 136 -8.52 -4.66 1.98
N PHE A 137 -9.45 -4.69 2.92
CA PHE A 137 -9.18 -4.25 4.29
C PHE A 137 -8.02 -5.03 4.90
N LYS A 138 -7.07 -4.30 5.48
CA LYS A 138 -5.90 -4.85 6.16
C LYS A 138 -6.30 -5.36 7.54
N SER A 139 -6.09 -6.66 7.77
CA SER A 139 -6.34 -7.33 9.06
C SER A 139 -5.28 -6.98 10.11
N LYS A 140 -5.66 -6.97 11.40
CA LYS A 140 -4.71 -6.87 12.53
C LYS A 140 -3.85 -8.12 12.66
N LYS A 141 -4.41 -9.28 12.31
CA LYS A 141 -3.79 -10.61 12.48
C LYS A 141 -2.87 -10.98 11.31
N ASN A 142 -2.51 -10.02 10.46
CA ASN A 142 -1.57 -10.29 9.38
C ASN A 142 -0.19 -10.60 9.98
N PRO A 143 0.41 -11.77 9.71
CA PRO A 143 1.74 -12.11 10.22
C PRO A 143 2.83 -11.19 9.66
N VAL A 144 2.61 -10.61 8.47
CA VAL A 144 3.54 -9.66 7.86
C VAL A 144 2.98 -8.26 8.06
N GLN A 145 3.61 -7.51 8.97
CA GLN A 145 3.28 -6.11 9.23
C GLN A 145 4.45 -5.23 8.78
N SER A 146 4.13 -4.21 7.99
CA SER A 146 5.10 -3.24 7.50
C SER A 146 4.43 -1.90 7.22
N TYR A 147 5.25 -0.86 7.28
CA TYR A 147 4.94 0.47 6.77
C TYR A 147 6.13 0.95 5.95
N THR A 148 5.94 2.01 5.18
CA THR A 148 7.01 2.65 4.44
C THR A 148 6.95 4.13 4.73
N THR A 149 8.11 4.72 4.96
CA THR A 149 8.28 6.16 5.04
C THR A 149 9.33 6.56 4.01
N LYS A 150 9.09 7.68 3.32
CA LYS A 150 10.03 8.25 2.33
C LYS A 150 11.04 9.18 2.98
N MET A 151 10.92 9.41 4.29
CA MET A 151 11.84 10.24 5.06
C MET A 151 12.86 9.33 5.74
N THR A 152 13.99 9.15 5.08
CA THR A 152 15.20 8.66 5.71
C THR A 152 15.96 9.90 6.13
N ASN A 153 16.00 10.22 7.44
CA ASN A 153 16.64 11.42 8.03
C ASN A 153 18.15 11.50 7.74
N HIS A 154 18.56 11.50 6.47
CA HIS A 154 19.94 11.39 6.00
C HIS A 154 20.67 10.15 6.54
N ASN A 155 19.93 9.16 7.04
CA ASN A 155 20.45 7.91 7.60
C ASN A 155 20.29 6.76 6.60
N ILE A 156 21.03 6.82 5.48
CA ILE A 156 21.50 5.67 4.69
C ILE A 156 22.88 6.02 4.16
#